data_AF-A0A3D1KCM0-F1
#
_entry.id   AF-A0A3D1KCM0-F1
#
_cell.length_a   1.000
_cell.length_b   1.000
_cell.length_c   1.000
_cell.angle_alpha   90.00
_cell.angle_beta   90.00
_cell.angle_gamma   90.00
#
_symmetry.space_group_name_H-M   'P 1'
#
loop_
_entity.id
_entity.type
_entity.pdbx_description
1 polymer ?
#
loop_
_entity_poly.entity_id
_entity_poly.type
_entity_poly.pdbx_seq_one_letter_code
_entity_poly.pdbx_strand_id
1 'polypeptide(L)' 'MSNEFAVIDFETTGLSPDCCRVIEVAAVIVKDGEVADSFVQLVHPGYRLPFFITDLTGITDEMFKGKPSPEDV' A
#
# COMPACT_ATOMS: atom_id res chain seq x y z
N MET A 1 29.90 7.43 5.87
CA MET A 1 28.88 7.00 4.89
C MET A 1 27.54 7.26 5.54
N SER A 2 26.63 8.00 4.89
CA SER A 2 25.26 8.12 5.39
C SER A 2 24.59 6.76 5.24
N ASN A 3 24.01 6.23 6.31
CA ASN A 3 23.29 4.97 6.26
C ASN A 3 21.85 5.28 5.85
N GLU A 4 21.48 4.88 4.64
CA GLU A 4 20.19 5.23 4.04
C GLU A 4 19.52 3.98 3.47
N PHE A 5 18.27 3.73 3.85
CA PHE A 5 17.48 2.62 3.35
C PHE A 5 15.99 2.98 3.31
N ALA A 6 15.25 2.30 2.44
CA ALA A 6 13.80 2.37 2.40
C ALA A 6 13.19 1.18 3.15
N VAL A 7 12.21 1.44 4.02
CA VAL A 7 11.30 0.41 4.52
C VAL A 7 10.02 0.53 3.70
N ILE A 8 9.60 -0.58 3.09
CA ILE A 8 8.43 -0.63 2.23
C ILE A 8 7.46 -1.66 2.82
N ASP A 9 6.20 -1.28 2.90
CA ASP A 9 5.11 -2.11 3.40
C ASP A 9 3.94 -2.07 2.41
N PHE A 10 3.17 -3.16 2.38
CA PHE A 10 2.07 -3.33 1.44
C PHE A 10 0.85 -3.94 2.13
N GLU A 11 -0.32 -3.44 1.75
CA GLU A 11 -1.59 -4.11 2.02
C GLU A 11 -2.15 -4.69 0.72
N THR A 12 -2.75 -5.87 0.80
CA THR A 12 -3.24 -6.60 -0.37
C THR A 12 -4.66 -7.12 -0.16
N THR A 13 -5.33 -7.46 -1.26
CA THR A 13 -6.62 -8.16 -1.21
C THR A 13 -6.52 -9.64 -0.82
N GLY A 14 -5.32 -10.11 -0.44
CA GLY A 14 -5.04 -11.49 -0.04
C GLY A 14 -3.62 -11.94 -0.41
N LEU A 15 -3.33 -13.23 -0.25
CA LEU A 15 -1.96 -13.78 -0.29
C LEU A 15 -1.54 -14.39 -1.64
N SER A 16 -2.41 -14.40 -2.65
CA SER A 16 -2.10 -15.03 -3.94
C SER A 16 -1.66 -13.99 -4.98
N PRO A 17 -0.45 -14.09 -5.55
CA PRO A 17 0.00 -13.16 -6.60
C PRO A 17 -0.80 -13.31 -7.91
N ASP A 18 -1.45 -14.45 -8.14
CA ASP A 18 -2.20 -14.70 -9.37
C ASP A 18 -3.52 -13.90 -9.42
N CYS A 19 -4.18 -13.72 -8.27
CA CYS A 19 -5.51 -13.13 -8.21
C CYS A 19 -5.65 -11.94 -7.26
N CYS A 20 -4.77 -11.76 -6.29
CA CYS A 20 -4.81 -10.63 -5.37
C CYS A 20 -4.13 -9.40 -6.00
N ARG A 21 -4.41 -8.23 -5.43
CA ARG A 21 -3.87 -6.94 -5.85
C ARG A 21 -3.39 -6.18 -4.63
N VAL A 22 -2.36 -5.37 -4.82
CA VAL A 22 -1.95 -4.35 -3.85
C VAL A 22 -3.05 -3.30 -3.76
N ILE A 23 -3.38 -2.88 -2.54
CA ILE A 23 -4.37 -1.85 -2.24
C ILE A 23 -3.80 -0.68 -1.44
N GLU A 24 -2.62 -0.85 -0.85
CA GLU A 24 -1.81 0.22 -0.29
C GLU A 24 -0.32 -0.09 -0.51
N VAL A 25 0.45 0.93 -0.84
CA VAL A 25 1.91 0.90 -0.75
C VAL A 25 2.36 2.06 0.15
N ALA A 26 3.17 1.73 1.14
CA ALA A 26 3.81 2.70 2.03
C ALA A 26 5.32 2.53 1.96
N ALA A 27 6.04 3.66 1.98
CA ALA A 27 7.49 3.66 2.07
C ALA A 27 7.97 4.77 3.02
N VAL A 28 8.99 4.47 3.81
CA VAL A 28 9.73 5.48 4.58
C VAL A 28 11.21 5.39 4.26
N ILE A 29 11.83 6.54 4.02
CA ILE A 29 13.28 6.65 3.88
C ILE A 29 13.85 6.90 5.26
N VAL A 30 14.72 6.00 5.72
CA VAL A 30 15.44 6.15 6.99
C VAL A 30 16.87 6.55 6.68
N LYS A 31 17.29 7.69 7.23
CA LYS A 31 18.64 8.23 7.09
C LYS A 31 19.25 8.45 8.46
N ASP A 32 20.38 7.80 8.72
CA ASP A 32 21.13 7.91 9.96
C ASP A 32 20.28 7.62 11.23
N GLY A 33 19.31 6.70 11.10
CA GLY A 33 18.42 6.27 12.18
C GLY A 33 17.12 7.05 12.31
N GLU A 34 16.94 8.11 11.52
CA GLU A 34 15.75 8.99 11.55
C GLU A 34 14.93 8.86 10.27
N VAL A 35 13.61 9.06 10.36
CA VAL A 35 12.74 9.12 9.17
C VAL A 35 12.99 10.43 8.44
N ALA A 36 13.51 10.34 7.23
CA ALA A 36 13.83 11.48 6.36
C ALA A 36 12.70 11.83 5.39
N ASP A 37 11.93 10.83 4.94
CA ASP A 37 10.80 11.03 4.04
C ASP A 37 9.78 9.88 4.16
N SER A 38 8.56 10.11 3.70
CA SER A 38 7.47 9.13 3.71
C SER A 38 6.58 9.26 2.49
N PHE A 39 6.13 8.13 1.98
CA PHE A 39 5.17 8.00 0.89
C PHE A 39 4.09 7.01 1.28
N VAL A 40 2.83 7.34 1.01
CA VAL A 40 1.68 6.44 1.20
C VAL A 40 0.72 6.64 0.05
N GLN A 41 0.33 5.55 -0.61
CA GLN A 41 -0.59 5.58 -1.73
C GLN A 41 -1.58 4.41 -1.64
N LEU A 42 -2.87 4.76 -1.58
CA LEU A 42 -3.95 3.80 -1.81
C LEU A 42 -4.09 3.51 -3.29
N VAL A 43 -4.36 2.26 -3.61
CA VAL A 43 -4.40 1.75 -4.99
C VAL A 43 -5.75 1.09 -5.21
N HIS A 44 -6.47 1.50 -6.27
CA HIS A 44 -7.78 0.95 -6.57
C HIS A 44 -7.61 -0.44 -7.23
N PRO A 45 -8.05 -1.55 -6.61
CA PRO A 45 -7.80 -2.90 -7.13
C PRO A 45 -8.62 -3.25 -8.39
N GLY A 46 -9.59 -2.41 -8.73
CA GLY A 46 -10.46 -2.57 -9.91
C GLY A 46 -11.73 -3.38 -9.63
N TYR A 47 -11.90 -3.82 -8.38
CA TYR A 47 -13.05 -4.60 -7.91
C TYR A 47 -13.35 -4.28 -6.44
N ARG A 48 -14.51 -4.76 -5.96
CA ARG A 48 -14.95 -4.55 -4.58
C ARG A 48 -14.14 -5.40 -3.59
N LEU A 49 -13.75 -4.82 -2.46
CA LEU A 49 -13.03 -5.57 -1.43
C LEU A 49 -13.89 -6.67 -0.79
N PRO A 50 -13.31 -7.85 -0.52
CA PRO A 50 -13.91 -8.80 0.40
C PRO A 50 -14.00 -8.18 1.80
N PHE A 51 -15.12 -8.40 2.49
CA PHE A 51 -15.36 -7.83 3.83
C PHE A 51 -14.22 -8.11 4.82
N PHE A 52 -13.66 -9.32 4.81
CA PHE A 52 -12.55 -9.69 5.67
C PHE A 52 -11.29 -8.83 5.43
N ILE A 53 -11.04 -8.39 4.18
CA ILE A 53 -9.89 -7.51 3.90
C ILE A 53 -10.14 -6.13 4.51
N THR A 54 -11.35 -5.58 4.35
CA THR A 54 -11.70 -4.31 5.01
C THR A 54 -11.63 -4.41 6.54
N ASP A 55 -12.05 -5.53 7.13
CA ASP A 55 -11.96 -5.75 8.58
C ASP A 55 -10.50 -5.86 9.06
N LEU A 56 -9.64 -6.51 8.26
CA LEU A 56 -8.23 -6.72 8.58
C LEU A 56 -7.39 -5.45 8.43
N THR A 57 -7.56 -4.70 7.34
CA THR A 57 -6.71 -3.55 6.98
C THR A 57 -7.32 -2.21 7.35
N GLY A 58 -8.64 -2.16 7.58
CA GLY A 58 -9.38 -0.91 7.77
C GLY A 58 -9.65 -0.13 6.47
N ILE A 59 -9.21 -0.62 5.32
CA ILE A 59 -9.39 0.05 4.02
C ILE A 59 -10.78 -0.28 3.46
N THR A 60 -11.56 0.75 3.12
CA THR A 60 -12.92 0.61 2.57
C THR A 60 -12.95 0.91 1.07
N ASP A 61 -13.98 0.39 0.37
CA ASP A 61 -14.19 0.64 -1.05
C ASP A 61 -14.26 2.14 -1.40
N GLU A 62 -14.83 2.97 -0.51
CA GLU A 62 -14.97 4.41 -0.69
C GLU A 62 -13.62 5.15 -0.74
N MET A 63 -12.61 4.62 -0.04
CA MET A 63 -11.28 5.24 0.04
C MET A 63 -10.54 5.18 -1.31
N PHE A 64 -10.94 4.27 -2.22
CA PHE A 64 -10.33 4.15 -3.54
C PHE A 64 -10.87 5.15 -4.57
N LYS A 65 -11.86 5.98 -4.23
CA LYS A 65 -12.43 6.92 -5.19
C LYS A 65 -11.36 7.89 -5.72
N GLY A 66 -11.10 7.81 -7.03
CA GLY A 66 -10.09 8.63 -7.71
C GLY A 66 -8.64 8.20 -7.43
N LYS A 67 -8.43 7.02 -6.85
CA LYS A 67 -7.10 6.43 -6.70
C LYS A 67 -6.66 5.73 -7.99
N PRO A 68 -5.35 5.73 -8.30
CA PRO A 68 -4.78 5.05 -9.45
C PRO A 68 -4.96 3.52 -9.36
N SER A 69 -4.84 2.83 -10.49
CA SER A 69 -4.67 1.37 -10.48
C SER A 69 -3.24 1.00 -10.07
N PRO A 70 -2.97 -0.28 -9.72
CA PRO A 70 -1.61 -0.70 -9.34
C PRO A 70 -0.55 -0.45 -10.41
N GLU A 71 -0.93 -0.44 -11.68
CA GLU A 71 -0.02 -0.21 -12.80
C GLU A 71 0.35 1.28 -12.99
N ASP A 72 -0.40 2.19 -12.38
CA ASP A 72 -0.26 3.65 -12.50
C ASP A 72 0.50 4.27 -11.30
N VAL A 73 0.96 3.46 -10.34
CA VAL A 73 1.75 3.86 -9.14
C VAL A 73 3.19 3.40 -9.29
#